data_AF-A0A0F6UY41-F1
#
_entry.id   AF-A0A0F6UY41-F1
#
_cell.length_a   1.000
_cell.length_b   1.000
_cell.length_c   1.000
_cell.angle_alpha   90.00
_cell.angle_beta   90.00
_cell.angle_gamma   90.00
#
_symmetry.space_group_name_H-M   'P 1'
#
loop_
_entity.id
_entity.type
_entity.pdbx_description
1 polymer ?
#
loop_
_entity_poly.entity_id
_entity_poly.type
_entity_poly.pdbx_seq_one_letter_code
_entity_poly.pdbx_strand_id
1 'polypeptide(L)'
;MILKNAIILAAGLGRRTIPLNFETHKAFLEVNGEILIERLIVQLKEAGVSEIIIVIGYKKEQFRYLIDKYEVELIENDDFANSNTLYSLSLAESYLSNSYIIPCDIWCATNPFTSKKDDSSWYMIADISKSVTKLDDLSERLGVAFIEQSDSIWIKQRLRELANNPSQQMLAWEELLVTDGELAIPTFKNCEHFIQDINTFEDLIFLDDMSNHLRVETIDIICTTFDIAPKEIKNVLALKKGMTNRSFMFECKDKSYIMRIPGEGTDKLINREHEAEVYRVIAGESISDELIYISPEKGYKITSFIDGARNCDSNNKSDVSLCMKKLRGFHESELITSHEFDLFGEIEFYESLRGNRESIYEDYQSVKNRVLTLKSYIQLNIEKKVLCHIDANPDNFLIFEKNNQTEVRLIDWEYAGMQDPDLDIAMFAIYSQYNREQIDFLIDAYFEEGCEERIRMKIYAYVATAGLLWSNWCEYKQQLGVEFGDYARYQYEYAKEFSVIVSEYLSTFEDEDN
;
A
#
# COMPACT_ATOMS: atom_id res chain seq x y z
N MET A 1 -36.48 16.00 30.17
CA MET A 1 -35.07 15.67 29.90
C MET A 1 -34.90 15.89 28.41
N ILE A 2 -33.98 16.75 27.97
CA ILE A 2 -33.72 16.95 26.54
C ILE A 2 -33.12 15.63 26.04
N LEU A 3 -33.70 15.07 24.98
CA LEU A 3 -33.17 13.85 24.37
C LEU A 3 -31.85 14.22 23.69
N LYS A 4 -30.76 13.54 24.07
CA LYS A 4 -29.42 13.76 23.49
C LYS A 4 -29.06 12.55 22.63
N ASN A 5 -28.45 12.80 21.48
CA ASN A 5 -27.88 11.74 20.65
C ASN A 5 -26.37 11.96 20.45
N ALA A 6 -25.70 11.00 19.85
CA ALA A 6 -24.27 11.09 19.52
C ALA A 6 -23.99 10.51 18.14
N ILE A 7 -23.06 11.16 17.44
CA ILE A 7 -22.53 10.74 16.16
C ILE A 7 -21.05 10.41 16.37
N ILE A 8 -20.69 9.14 16.19
CA ILE A 8 -19.31 8.65 16.25
C ILE A 8 -18.79 8.53 14.81
N LEU A 9 -17.70 9.23 14.49
CA LEU A 9 -17.08 9.19 13.17
C LEU A 9 -16.00 8.09 13.12
N ALA A 10 -16.29 7.02 12.37
CA ALA A 10 -15.49 5.79 12.33
C ALA A 10 -15.25 5.24 10.92
N ALA A 11 -15.36 6.07 9.87
CA ALA A 11 -15.22 5.60 8.49
C ALA A 11 -13.77 5.48 8.01
N GLY A 12 -12.83 6.17 8.67
CA GLY A 12 -11.47 6.37 8.18
C GLY A 12 -10.55 5.15 8.25
N LEU A 13 -9.60 5.08 7.31
CA LEU A 13 -8.61 3.99 7.19
C LEU A 13 -7.65 3.82 8.38
N GLY A 14 -7.45 4.85 9.21
CA GLY A 14 -6.48 4.80 10.31
C GLY A 14 -5.05 4.52 9.85
N ARG A 15 -4.57 5.16 8.76
CA ARG A 15 -3.26 4.86 8.15
C ARG A 15 -2.07 4.99 9.10
N ARG A 16 -2.22 5.78 10.17
CA ARG A 16 -1.19 6.06 11.17
C ARG A 16 -1.09 4.97 12.26
N THR A 17 -2.09 4.08 12.41
CA THR A 17 -2.07 2.97 13.38
C THR A 17 -1.53 1.67 12.80
N ILE A 18 -0.71 1.73 11.74
CA ILE A 18 -0.01 0.56 11.19
C ILE A 18 1.00 0.03 12.22
N PRO A 19 1.20 -1.30 12.34
CA PRO A 19 0.57 -2.37 11.55
C PRO A 19 -0.80 -2.83 12.07
N LEU A 20 -1.30 -2.28 13.18
CA LEU A 20 -2.54 -2.73 13.84
C LEU A 20 -3.76 -2.67 12.91
N ASN A 21 -3.83 -1.63 12.07
CA ASN A 21 -4.95 -1.42 11.16
C ASN A 21 -5.11 -2.52 10.10
N PHE A 22 -4.09 -3.34 9.85
CA PHE A 22 -4.17 -4.46 8.92
C PHE A 22 -5.11 -5.54 9.42
N GLU A 23 -5.12 -5.80 10.72
CA GLU A 23 -5.96 -6.81 11.35
C GLU A 23 -7.29 -6.22 11.82
N THR A 24 -7.25 -5.11 12.56
CA THR A 24 -8.43 -4.54 13.23
C THR A 24 -8.64 -3.06 12.88
N HIS A 25 -9.89 -2.59 12.86
CA HIS A 25 -10.15 -1.15 12.69
C HIS A 25 -9.77 -0.38 13.97
N LYS A 26 -9.28 0.86 13.85
CA LYS A 26 -8.75 1.65 14.99
C LYS A 26 -9.73 1.81 16.16
N ALA A 27 -11.03 1.88 15.85
CA ALA A 27 -12.11 1.93 16.84
C ALA A 27 -12.19 0.68 17.75
N PHE A 28 -11.58 -0.43 17.33
CA PHE A 28 -11.55 -1.69 18.08
C PHE A 28 -10.22 -1.96 18.77
N LEU A 29 -9.32 -0.98 18.84
CA LEU A 29 -8.14 -1.11 19.68
C LEU A 29 -8.57 -1.25 21.15
N GLU A 30 -7.79 -2.00 21.91
CA GLU A 30 -8.03 -2.33 23.30
C GLU A 30 -7.00 -1.61 24.17
N VAL A 31 -7.48 -0.93 25.21
CA VAL A 31 -6.66 -0.28 26.24
C VAL A 31 -7.17 -0.75 27.60
N ASN A 32 -6.29 -1.34 28.41
CA ASN A 32 -6.58 -1.86 29.74
C ASN A 32 -7.77 -2.85 29.78
N GLY A 33 -7.90 -3.72 28.78
CA GLY A 33 -9.00 -4.70 28.71
C GLY A 33 -10.27 -4.21 28.03
N GLU A 34 -10.33 -2.95 27.59
CA GLU A 34 -11.54 -2.32 27.07
C GLU A 34 -11.36 -1.86 25.62
N ILE A 35 -12.30 -2.25 24.76
CA ILE A 35 -12.37 -1.82 23.36
C ILE A 35 -12.79 -0.35 23.30
N LEU A 36 -12.05 0.50 22.57
CA LEU A 36 -12.28 1.96 22.51
C LEU A 36 -13.75 2.32 22.22
N ILE A 37 -14.31 1.79 21.13
CA ILE A 37 -15.67 2.15 20.73
C ILE A 37 -16.73 1.62 21.70
N GLU A 38 -16.53 0.42 22.27
CA GLU A 38 -17.45 -0.11 23.28
C GLU A 38 -17.44 0.77 24.52
N ARG A 39 -16.25 1.17 24.99
CA ARG A 39 -16.09 2.08 26.12
C ARG A 39 -16.76 3.42 25.86
N LEU A 40 -16.57 4.01 24.69
CA LEU A 40 -17.23 5.26 24.29
C LEU A 40 -18.75 5.15 24.32
N ILE A 41 -19.30 4.07 23.74
CA ILE A 41 -20.74 3.82 23.74
C ILE A 41 -21.29 3.71 25.16
N VAL A 42 -20.60 2.95 26.03
CA VAL A 42 -21.00 2.81 27.44
C VAL A 42 -20.98 4.16 28.15
N GLN A 43 -19.91 4.95 27.99
CA GLN A 43 -19.80 6.26 28.63
C GLN A 43 -20.89 7.23 28.15
N LEU A 44 -21.25 7.22 26.87
CA LEU A 44 -22.34 8.04 26.35
C LEU A 44 -23.69 7.63 26.95
N LYS A 45 -23.97 6.33 27.02
CA LYS A 45 -25.21 5.83 27.64
C LYS A 45 -25.32 6.18 29.12
N GLU A 46 -24.22 6.08 29.87
CA GLU A 46 -24.16 6.51 31.28
C GLU A 46 -24.45 8.01 31.45
N ALA A 47 -24.08 8.84 30.48
CA ALA A 47 -24.40 10.26 30.45
C ALA A 47 -25.84 10.57 30.00
N GLY A 48 -26.65 9.55 29.72
CA GLY A 48 -28.05 9.69 29.33
C GLY A 48 -28.26 9.94 27.83
N VAL A 49 -27.27 9.66 26.99
CA VAL A 49 -27.41 9.67 25.53
C VAL A 49 -28.20 8.44 25.10
N SER A 50 -29.37 8.64 24.50
CA SER A 50 -30.32 7.57 24.19
C SER A 50 -30.18 7.01 22.77
N GLU A 51 -29.56 7.76 21.87
CA GLU A 51 -29.44 7.42 20.45
C GLU A 51 -27.99 7.63 20.03
N ILE A 52 -27.34 6.57 19.51
CA ILE A 52 -25.95 6.60 19.12
C ILE A 52 -25.85 6.12 17.68
N ILE A 53 -25.30 6.97 16.82
CA ILE A 53 -25.11 6.77 15.40
C ILE A 53 -23.62 6.64 15.15
N ILE A 54 -23.20 5.61 14.43
CA ILE A 54 -21.80 5.37 14.08
C ILE A 54 -21.68 5.41 12.56
N VAL A 55 -20.91 6.37 12.04
CA VAL A 55 -20.62 6.45 10.61
C VAL A 55 -19.40 5.59 10.31
N ILE A 56 -19.60 4.51 9.56
CA ILE A 56 -18.59 3.46 9.29
C ILE A 56 -18.20 3.43 7.81
N GLY A 57 -17.05 2.84 7.49
CA GLY A 57 -16.53 2.78 6.12
C GLY A 57 -15.51 1.65 6.00
N TYR A 58 -14.24 1.94 6.30
CA TYR A 58 -13.20 0.92 6.33
C TYR A 58 -13.53 -0.21 7.34
N LYS A 59 -13.37 -1.48 6.91
CA LYS A 59 -13.68 -2.68 7.73
C LYS A 59 -15.07 -2.64 8.40
N LYS A 60 -16.08 -2.03 7.74
CA LYS A 60 -17.46 -1.84 8.26
C LYS A 60 -18.10 -3.09 8.90
N GLU A 61 -17.76 -4.28 8.42
CA GLU A 61 -18.31 -5.53 8.98
C GLU A 61 -17.95 -5.78 10.46
N GLN A 62 -16.84 -5.24 10.96
CA GLN A 62 -16.47 -5.36 12.38
C GLN A 62 -17.46 -4.66 13.32
N PHE A 63 -18.22 -3.68 12.82
CA PHE A 63 -19.15 -2.88 13.62
C PHE A 63 -20.53 -3.51 13.78
N ARG A 64 -20.88 -4.52 12.97
CA ARG A 64 -22.26 -5.04 12.90
C ARG A 64 -22.81 -5.54 14.24
N TYR A 65 -21.98 -6.20 15.05
CA TYR A 65 -22.43 -6.73 16.34
C TYR A 65 -22.80 -5.64 17.36
N LEU A 66 -22.32 -4.41 17.16
CA LEU A 66 -22.64 -3.29 18.05
C LEU A 66 -24.13 -2.92 17.98
N ILE A 67 -24.80 -3.19 16.85
CA ILE A 67 -26.24 -2.96 16.69
C ILE A 67 -27.02 -3.73 17.76
N ASP A 68 -26.79 -5.04 17.85
CA ASP A 68 -27.52 -5.90 18.77
C ASP A 68 -27.03 -5.74 20.22
N LYS A 69 -25.72 -5.57 20.41
CA LYS A 69 -25.12 -5.48 21.75
C LYS A 69 -25.43 -4.16 22.45
N TYR A 70 -25.48 -3.06 21.69
CA TYR A 70 -25.60 -1.71 22.23
C TYR A 70 -26.73 -0.88 21.61
N GLU A 71 -27.59 -1.43 20.77
CA GLU A 71 -28.73 -0.71 20.17
C GLU A 71 -28.29 0.58 19.46
N VAL A 72 -27.19 0.52 18.71
CA VAL A 72 -26.67 1.65 17.92
C VAL A 72 -27.14 1.58 16.47
N GLU A 73 -27.17 2.73 15.81
CA GLU A 73 -27.42 2.85 14.37
C GLU A 73 -26.10 2.96 13.61
N LEU A 74 -25.98 2.25 12.48
CA LEU A 74 -24.80 2.32 11.60
C LEU A 74 -25.16 3.01 10.29
N ILE A 75 -24.35 4.00 9.89
CA ILE A 75 -24.46 4.67 8.59
C ILE A 75 -23.19 4.38 7.80
N GLU A 76 -23.35 3.88 6.57
CA GLU A 76 -22.21 3.50 5.71
C GLU A 76 -21.76 4.68 4.83
N ASN A 77 -20.47 5.01 4.92
CA ASN A 77 -19.78 5.87 3.98
C ASN A 77 -19.02 4.99 2.97
N ASP A 78 -19.63 4.72 1.82
CA ASP A 78 -19.00 3.92 0.77
C ASP A 78 -17.85 4.65 0.05
N ASP A 79 -17.78 5.99 0.16
CA ASP A 79 -16.72 6.81 -0.43
C ASP A 79 -15.62 7.19 0.60
N PHE A 80 -15.46 6.40 1.66
CA PHE A 80 -14.46 6.67 2.71
C PHE A 80 -13.00 6.74 2.21
N ALA A 81 -12.73 6.20 1.01
CA ALA A 81 -11.40 6.23 0.39
C ALA A 81 -11.07 7.60 -0.24
N ASN A 82 -12.08 8.34 -0.72
CA ASN A 82 -11.91 9.63 -1.40
C ASN A 82 -12.52 10.81 -0.62
N SER A 83 -12.96 10.57 0.61
CA SER A 83 -13.59 11.57 1.46
C SER A 83 -12.98 11.59 2.87
N ASN A 84 -13.29 12.63 3.63
CA ASN A 84 -12.82 12.80 5.01
C ASN A 84 -14.01 12.97 5.99
N THR A 85 -13.73 13.37 7.23
CA THR A 85 -14.72 13.40 8.32
C THR A 85 -15.90 14.34 8.05
N LEU A 86 -15.73 15.42 7.28
CA LEU A 86 -16.83 16.31 6.90
C LEU A 86 -17.90 15.59 6.08
N TYR A 87 -17.49 14.84 5.06
CA TYR A 87 -18.42 14.05 4.25
C TYR A 87 -19.08 12.96 5.09
N SER A 88 -18.31 12.29 5.95
CA SER A 88 -18.86 11.28 6.87
C SER A 88 -19.93 11.88 7.78
N LEU A 89 -19.71 13.08 8.32
CA LEU A 89 -20.71 13.78 9.14
C LEU A 89 -21.95 14.17 8.34
N SER A 90 -21.80 14.52 7.05
CA SER A 90 -22.92 14.88 6.16
C SER A 90 -23.93 13.73 5.99
N LEU A 91 -23.49 12.48 6.08
CA LEU A 91 -24.39 11.32 6.01
C LEU A 91 -25.27 11.18 7.27
N ALA A 92 -24.83 11.75 8.40
CA ALA A 92 -25.54 11.77 9.67
C ALA A 92 -26.21 13.13 9.95
N GLU A 93 -26.40 13.98 8.94
CA GLU A 93 -26.89 15.35 9.09
C GLU A 93 -28.24 15.44 9.84
N SER A 94 -29.13 14.47 9.65
CA SER A 94 -30.43 14.41 10.34
C SER A 94 -30.29 14.41 11.86
N TYR A 95 -29.19 13.88 12.40
CA TYR A 95 -28.97 13.65 13.82
C TYR A 95 -28.29 14.82 14.56
N LEU A 96 -27.80 15.85 13.87
CA LEU A 96 -26.97 16.94 14.45
C LEU A 96 -27.64 17.86 15.50
N SER A 97 -28.88 17.61 15.93
CA SER A 97 -29.61 18.46 16.89
C SER A 97 -29.51 17.90 18.30
N ASN A 98 -28.96 18.68 19.25
CA ASN A 98 -28.65 18.22 20.62
C ASN A 98 -27.73 16.99 20.61
N SER A 99 -26.67 17.08 19.79
CA SER A 99 -25.85 15.95 19.39
C SER A 99 -24.41 16.10 19.84
N TYR A 100 -23.82 15.01 20.33
CA TYR A 100 -22.37 14.89 20.43
C TYR A 100 -21.77 14.50 19.09
N ILE A 101 -20.66 15.11 18.70
CA ILE A 101 -19.83 14.67 17.57
C ILE A 101 -18.52 14.18 18.16
N ILE A 102 -18.14 12.92 17.89
CA ILE A 102 -17.03 12.25 18.57
C ILE A 102 -16.20 11.43 17.57
N PRO A 103 -14.86 11.55 17.57
CA PRO A 103 -13.97 10.60 16.89
C PRO A 103 -13.99 9.22 17.56
N CYS A 104 -13.90 8.16 16.76
CA CYS A 104 -13.91 6.77 17.28
C CYS A 104 -12.60 6.32 17.97
N ASP A 105 -11.55 7.15 17.93
CA ASP A 105 -10.19 6.80 18.31
C ASP A 105 -9.69 7.52 19.57
N ILE A 106 -10.61 7.90 20.47
CA ILE A 106 -10.25 8.50 21.75
C ILE A 106 -10.43 7.50 22.89
N TRP A 107 -9.48 7.49 23.82
CA TRP A 107 -9.60 6.79 25.08
C TRP A 107 -9.79 7.79 26.21
N CYS A 108 -10.89 7.65 26.95
CA CYS A 108 -11.21 8.49 28.09
C CYS A 108 -11.05 7.69 29.39
N ALA A 109 -10.09 8.07 30.24
CA ALA A 109 -9.84 7.38 31.51
C ALA A 109 -11.04 7.43 32.47
N THR A 110 -11.79 8.54 32.43
CA THR A 110 -13.06 8.74 33.14
C THR A 110 -14.08 9.32 32.18
N ASN A 111 -15.37 9.18 32.48
CA ASN A 111 -16.46 9.56 31.57
C ASN A 111 -16.60 11.10 31.43
N PRO A 112 -16.21 11.70 30.30
CA PRO A 112 -16.19 13.16 30.13
C PRO A 112 -17.55 13.74 29.75
N PHE A 113 -18.57 12.89 29.57
CA PHE A 113 -19.91 13.26 29.14
C PHE A 113 -20.87 13.46 30.33
N THR A 114 -20.49 13.01 31.53
CA THR A 114 -21.32 13.11 32.76
C THR A 114 -21.18 14.43 33.51
N SER A 115 -20.11 15.20 33.24
CA SER A 115 -19.93 16.53 33.85
C SER A 115 -21.08 17.45 33.44
N LYS A 116 -21.67 18.14 34.43
CA LYS A 116 -22.83 19.01 34.20
C LYS A 116 -22.38 20.24 33.40
N LYS A 117 -22.58 20.17 32.10
CA LYS A 117 -22.32 21.27 31.15
C LYS A 117 -23.59 22.07 30.93
N ASP A 118 -23.46 23.36 30.67
CA ASP A 118 -24.57 24.13 30.12
C ASP A 118 -25.02 23.47 28.82
N ASP A 119 -26.33 23.43 28.56
CA ASP A 119 -26.90 22.79 27.37
C ASP A 119 -26.60 23.58 26.07
N SER A 120 -25.66 24.53 26.05
CA SER A 120 -25.22 25.26 24.86
C SER A 120 -24.18 24.49 24.05
N SER A 121 -23.97 24.85 22.79
CA SER A 121 -22.93 24.24 21.94
C SER A 121 -21.52 24.52 22.46
N TRP A 122 -20.63 23.55 22.30
CA TRP A 122 -19.22 23.70 22.64
C TRP A 122 -18.32 22.74 21.86
N TYR A 123 -17.06 23.12 21.69
CA TYR A 123 -15.98 22.30 21.14
C TYR A 123 -14.92 22.00 22.22
N MET A 124 -14.55 20.74 22.42
CA MET A 124 -13.58 20.33 23.43
C MET A 124 -12.15 20.52 22.96
N ILE A 125 -11.32 21.13 23.81
CA ILE A 125 -9.88 21.27 23.61
C ILE A 125 -9.12 20.62 24.76
N ALA A 126 -7.93 20.08 24.46
CA ALA A 126 -7.03 19.53 25.46
C ALA A 126 -6.52 20.64 26.40
N ASP A 127 -6.24 20.30 27.67
CA ASP A 127 -5.74 21.28 28.66
C ASP A 127 -4.26 21.61 28.40
N ILE A 128 -4.04 22.61 27.56
CA ILE A 128 -2.75 23.30 27.46
C ILE A 128 -2.96 24.78 27.77
N SER A 129 -2.05 25.31 28.58
CA SER A 129 -1.97 26.65 29.20
C SER A 129 -2.12 27.91 28.31
N LYS A 130 -2.61 27.83 27.07
CA LYS A 130 -2.88 28.99 26.21
C LYS A 130 -4.38 29.14 25.90
N SER A 131 -4.85 30.38 25.82
CA SER A 131 -6.18 30.70 25.30
C SER A 131 -6.15 30.51 23.79
N VAL A 132 -6.78 29.44 23.28
CA VAL A 132 -6.85 29.13 21.86
C VAL A 132 -7.91 30.04 21.23
N THR A 133 -7.49 31.19 20.72
CA THR A 133 -8.34 32.08 19.91
C THR A 133 -8.00 32.01 18.42
N LYS A 134 -7.01 31.20 18.02
CA LYS A 134 -6.61 30.96 16.62
C LYS A 134 -6.43 29.47 16.38
N LEU A 135 -6.98 28.97 15.27
CA LEU A 135 -7.06 27.55 14.93
C LEU A 135 -5.81 26.97 14.22
N ASP A 136 -4.69 27.69 14.21
CA ASP A 136 -3.52 27.32 13.40
C ASP A 136 -2.79 26.05 13.91
N ASP A 137 -3.04 25.60 15.14
CA ASP A 137 -2.43 24.38 15.70
C ASP A 137 -3.42 23.20 15.70
N LEU A 138 -3.29 22.33 14.70
CA LEU A 138 -4.03 21.04 14.59
C LEU A 138 -3.76 20.09 15.77
N SER A 139 -2.71 20.34 16.55
CA SER A 139 -2.23 19.49 17.66
C SER A 139 -3.08 19.57 18.94
N GLU A 140 -3.99 20.54 19.06
CA GLU A 140 -4.77 20.80 20.28
C GLU A 140 -6.26 20.37 20.19
N ARG A 141 -6.64 19.77 19.05
CA ARG A 141 -8.03 19.42 18.68
C ARG A 141 -8.34 17.96 19.05
N LEU A 142 -9.25 17.74 20.00
CA LEU A 142 -9.73 16.40 20.38
C LEU A 142 -10.89 15.90 19.50
N GLY A 143 -11.44 16.74 18.62
CA GLY A 143 -12.55 16.37 17.74
C GLY A 143 -13.88 16.11 18.45
N VAL A 144 -14.01 16.41 19.74
CA VAL A 144 -15.26 16.21 20.50
C VAL A 144 -16.03 17.52 20.59
N ALA A 145 -17.31 17.53 20.20
CA ALA A 145 -18.19 18.67 20.36
C ALA A 145 -19.59 18.26 20.80
N PHE A 146 -20.34 19.23 21.35
CA PHE A 146 -21.79 19.14 21.52
C PHE A 146 -22.44 20.27 20.74
N ILE A 147 -23.46 19.96 19.95
CA ILE A 147 -24.20 20.91 19.12
C ILE A 147 -25.64 20.99 19.63
N GLU A 148 -26.02 22.16 20.15
CA GLU A 148 -27.38 22.45 20.59
C GLU A 148 -28.31 22.67 19.39
N GLN A 149 -29.61 22.49 19.59
CA GLN A 149 -30.62 22.61 18.54
C GLN A 149 -30.57 23.93 17.76
N SER A 150 -30.35 25.07 18.40
CA SER A 150 -30.28 26.39 17.74
C SER A 150 -29.09 26.51 16.79
N ASP A 151 -27.92 26.04 17.19
CA ASP A 151 -26.72 26.04 16.35
C ASP A 151 -26.77 24.98 15.25
N SER A 152 -27.48 23.87 15.49
CA SER A 152 -27.62 22.80 14.50
C SER A 152 -28.19 23.31 13.17
N ILE A 153 -29.02 24.35 13.17
CA ILE A 153 -29.67 24.88 11.96
C ILE A 153 -28.64 25.43 10.98
N TRP A 154 -27.75 26.31 11.44
CA TRP A 154 -26.75 26.93 10.57
C TRP A 154 -25.62 25.95 10.24
N ILE A 155 -25.26 25.05 11.17
CA ILE A 155 -24.26 24.00 10.92
C ILE A 155 -24.74 23.05 9.83
N LYS A 156 -26.00 22.61 9.86
CA LYS A 156 -26.59 21.76 8.82
C LYS A 156 -26.58 22.45 7.46
N GLN A 157 -26.92 23.74 7.40
CA GLN A 157 -26.86 24.50 6.15
C GLN A 157 -25.43 24.51 5.60
N ARG A 158 -24.46 24.88 6.42
CA ARG A 158 -23.05 24.94 6.02
C ARG A 158 -22.49 23.57 5.63
N LEU A 159 -22.89 22.51 6.33
CA LEU A 159 -22.52 21.13 6.01
C LEU A 159 -22.99 20.74 4.61
N ARG A 160 -24.23 21.07 4.25
CA ARG A 160 -24.74 20.83 2.89
C ARG A 160 -23.97 21.64 1.83
N GLU A 161 -23.60 22.87 2.14
CA GLU A 161 -22.83 23.72 1.21
C GLU A 161 -21.44 23.13 0.93
N LEU A 162 -20.71 22.72 1.98
CA LEU A 162 -19.37 22.17 1.86
C LEU A 162 -19.36 20.73 1.31
N ALA A 163 -20.27 19.87 1.77
CA ALA A 163 -20.29 18.45 1.37
C ALA A 163 -20.70 18.26 -0.10
N ASN A 164 -21.54 19.14 -0.66
CA ASN A 164 -21.95 19.09 -2.06
C ASN A 164 -20.89 19.65 -3.03
N ASN A 165 -19.78 20.19 -2.52
CA ASN A 165 -18.69 20.69 -3.34
C ASN A 165 -17.58 19.61 -3.48
N PRO A 166 -17.35 19.04 -4.68
CA PRO A 166 -16.33 18.01 -4.88
C PRO A 166 -14.92 18.44 -4.45
N SER A 167 -14.58 19.73 -4.57
CA SER A 167 -13.28 20.26 -4.15
C SER A 167 -13.07 20.28 -2.63
N GLN A 168 -14.11 20.02 -1.85
CA GLN A 168 -14.13 20.12 -0.38
C GLN A 168 -14.40 18.78 0.32
N GLN A 169 -14.51 17.67 -0.42
CA GLN A 169 -14.77 16.34 0.15
C GLN A 169 -13.68 15.86 1.13
N MET A 170 -12.47 16.39 1.02
CA MET A 170 -11.32 16.06 1.87
C MET A 170 -11.21 16.90 3.16
N LEU A 171 -12.14 17.84 3.40
CA LEU A 171 -12.12 18.67 4.60
C LEU A 171 -12.42 17.87 5.87
N ALA A 172 -11.79 18.27 6.97
CA ALA A 172 -12.16 17.80 8.30
C ALA A 172 -13.49 18.44 8.74
N TRP A 173 -14.31 17.72 9.51
CA TRP A 173 -15.63 18.22 9.91
C TRP A 173 -15.55 19.50 10.77
N GLU A 174 -14.45 19.68 11.50
CA GLU A 174 -14.20 20.87 12.33
C GLU A 174 -14.20 22.17 11.53
N GLU A 175 -13.91 22.11 10.22
CA GLU A 175 -13.95 23.26 9.31
C GLU A 175 -15.35 23.86 9.16
N LEU A 176 -16.40 23.10 9.54
CA LEU A 176 -17.77 23.63 9.66
C LEU A 176 -17.89 24.71 10.73
N LEU A 177 -17.08 24.59 11.78
CA LEU A 177 -17.13 25.48 12.92
C LEU A 177 -16.24 26.70 12.72
N VAL A 178 -15.46 26.79 11.65
CA VAL A 178 -14.50 27.89 11.44
C VAL A 178 -15.13 29.01 10.62
N THR A 179 -15.23 30.21 11.16
CA THR A 179 -15.69 31.41 10.42
C THR A 179 -14.67 32.51 10.59
N ASP A 180 -14.21 33.11 9.48
CA ASP A 180 -13.17 34.15 9.48
C ASP A 180 -11.87 33.77 10.24
N GLY A 181 -11.55 32.46 10.29
CA GLY A 181 -10.37 31.94 10.97
C GLY A 181 -10.56 31.66 12.47
N GLU A 182 -11.77 31.86 13.02
CA GLU A 182 -12.11 31.63 14.42
C GLU A 182 -13.21 30.57 14.57
N LEU A 183 -13.28 29.90 15.73
CA LEU A 183 -14.38 28.98 16.03
C LEU A 183 -15.67 29.77 16.28
N ALA A 184 -16.72 29.40 15.56
CA ALA A 184 -18.05 29.96 15.65
C ALA A 184 -18.85 29.46 16.87
N ILE A 185 -18.33 28.47 17.60
CA ILE A 185 -18.89 27.98 18.87
C ILE A 185 -17.88 28.09 20.01
N PRO A 186 -18.32 28.25 21.27
CA PRO A 186 -17.43 28.31 22.43
C PRO A 186 -16.53 27.08 22.57
N THR A 187 -15.31 27.26 23.10
CA THR A 187 -14.44 26.16 23.47
C THR A 187 -14.62 25.75 24.93
N PHE A 188 -14.51 24.45 25.18
CA PHE A 188 -14.55 23.84 26.51
C PHE A 188 -13.19 23.19 26.80
N LYS A 189 -12.51 23.67 27.84
CA LYS A 189 -11.24 23.09 28.30
C LYS A 189 -11.52 21.88 29.18
N ASN A 190 -11.00 20.73 28.77
CA ASN A 190 -11.10 19.52 29.58
C ASN A 190 -9.96 19.44 30.60
N CYS A 191 -10.18 19.95 31.82
CA CYS A 191 -9.20 19.94 32.92
C CYS A 191 -9.35 18.75 33.89
N GLU A 192 -10.45 18.00 33.80
CA GLU A 192 -10.83 16.99 34.80
C GLU A 192 -10.58 15.55 34.34
N HIS A 193 -10.62 15.31 33.03
CA HIS A 193 -10.56 13.96 32.47
C HIS A 193 -9.28 13.78 31.65
N PHE A 194 -8.58 12.68 31.88
CA PHE A 194 -7.52 12.27 30.97
C PHE A 194 -8.14 11.67 29.71
N ILE A 195 -7.94 12.33 28.57
CA ILE A 195 -8.40 11.91 27.24
C ILE A 195 -7.16 11.88 26.34
N GLN A 196 -6.97 10.78 25.64
CA GLN A 196 -5.86 10.60 24.71
C GLN A 196 -6.38 10.00 23.40
N ASP A 197 -5.99 10.61 22.28
CA ASP A 197 -6.26 10.07 20.95
C ASP A 197 -5.25 8.95 20.65
N ILE A 198 -5.72 7.86 20.04
CA ILE A 198 -4.91 6.74 19.58
C ILE A 198 -4.80 6.83 18.06
N ASN A 199 -3.90 7.69 17.61
CA ASN A 199 -3.67 7.95 16.20
C ASN A 199 -2.55 7.08 15.64
N THR A 200 -1.61 6.65 16.48
CA THR A 200 -0.39 5.92 16.10
C THR A 200 -0.23 4.63 16.90
N PHE A 201 0.67 3.76 16.44
CA PHE A 201 1.09 2.57 17.19
C PHE A 201 1.74 2.97 18.52
N GLU A 202 2.54 4.03 18.50
CA GLU A 202 3.22 4.60 19.65
C GLU A 202 2.25 5.14 20.70
N ASP A 203 1.12 5.75 20.29
CA ASP A 203 0.06 6.19 21.21
C ASP A 203 -0.53 5.02 22.00
N LEU A 204 -0.72 3.86 21.35
CA LEU A 204 -1.23 2.66 22.02
C LEU A 204 -0.20 2.12 23.03
N ILE A 205 1.08 2.05 22.65
CA ILE A 205 2.15 1.65 23.57
C ILE A 205 2.22 2.58 24.78
N PHE A 206 2.07 3.90 24.55
CA PHE A 206 2.11 4.87 25.64
C PHE A 206 0.95 4.67 26.63
N LEU A 207 -0.24 4.31 26.14
CA LEU A 207 -1.43 4.10 26.97
C LEU A 207 -1.48 2.73 27.66
N ASP A 208 -1.09 1.67 26.94
CA ASP A 208 -1.14 0.29 27.39
C ASP A 208 -0.11 -0.57 26.63
N ASP A 209 1.11 -0.64 27.17
CA ASP A 209 2.21 -1.44 26.63
C ASP A 209 1.99 -2.96 26.76
N MET A 210 0.89 -3.39 27.40
CA MET A 210 0.49 -4.78 27.58
C MET A 210 -0.72 -5.18 26.72
N SER A 211 -1.26 -4.26 25.91
CA SER A 211 -2.43 -4.49 25.06
C SER A 211 -2.28 -5.73 24.18
N ASN A 212 -3.37 -6.50 24.03
CA ASN A 212 -3.37 -7.69 23.19
C ASN A 212 -3.08 -7.37 21.71
N HIS A 213 -3.39 -6.16 21.26
CA HIS A 213 -3.08 -5.72 19.89
C HIS A 213 -1.58 -5.43 19.67
N LEU A 214 -0.77 -5.32 20.72
CA LEU A 214 0.68 -5.25 20.57
C LEU A 214 1.30 -6.64 20.34
N ARG A 215 0.53 -7.72 20.55
CA ARG A 215 0.91 -9.12 20.30
C ARG A 215 0.48 -9.60 18.92
N VAL A 216 0.59 -8.70 17.94
CA VAL A 216 0.42 -9.05 16.54
C VAL A 216 1.67 -9.77 16.10
N GLU A 217 1.53 -10.85 15.33
CA GLU A 217 2.65 -11.70 14.89
C GLU A 217 3.81 -10.88 14.30
N THR A 218 3.48 -9.82 13.56
CA THR A 218 4.43 -8.87 12.98
C THR A 218 5.33 -8.21 14.03
N ILE A 219 4.77 -7.79 15.16
CA ILE A 219 5.52 -7.17 16.27
C ILE A 219 6.37 -8.22 17.00
N ASP A 220 5.84 -9.42 17.20
CA ASP A 220 6.59 -10.53 17.81
C ASP A 220 7.82 -10.91 16.97
N ILE A 221 7.67 -10.94 15.64
CA ILE A 221 8.78 -11.16 14.70
C ILE A 221 9.84 -10.07 14.87
N ILE A 222 9.44 -8.79 14.89
CA ILE A 222 10.39 -7.67 15.07
C ILE A 222 11.11 -7.78 16.41
N CYS A 223 10.37 -7.95 17.51
CA CYS A 223 10.93 -8.04 18.86
C CYS A 223 11.90 -9.22 19.00
N THR A 224 11.55 -10.39 18.44
CA THR A 224 12.40 -11.58 18.47
C THR A 224 13.63 -11.41 17.58
N THR A 225 13.48 -10.83 16.39
CA THR A 225 14.58 -10.64 15.43
C THR A 225 15.64 -9.69 15.97
N PHE A 226 15.21 -8.61 16.63
CA PHE A 226 16.13 -7.60 17.16
C PHE A 226 16.44 -7.78 18.65
N ASP A 227 15.83 -8.71 19.37
CA ASP A 227 15.95 -8.85 20.84
C ASP A 227 15.65 -7.51 21.55
N ILE A 228 14.44 -7.00 21.34
CA ILE A 228 13.94 -5.72 21.89
C ILE A 228 12.52 -5.87 22.45
N ALA A 229 12.11 -4.93 23.31
CA ALA A 229 10.72 -4.80 23.72
C ALA A 229 9.88 -4.01 22.68
N PRO A 230 8.55 -4.21 22.59
CA PRO A 230 7.68 -3.47 21.66
C PRO A 230 7.83 -1.94 21.74
N LYS A 231 8.02 -1.39 22.93
CA LYS A 231 8.24 0.04 23.18
C LYS A 231 9.52 0.64 22.56
N GLU A 232 10.44 -0.20 22.10
CA GLU A 232 11.66 0.22 21.43
C GLU A 232 11.48 0.37 19.92
N ILE A 233 10.34 -0.08 19.37
CA ILE A 233 9.91 0.16 17.99
C ILE A 233 9.34 1.58 17.92
N LYS A 234 9.89 2.40 17.02
CA LYS A 234 9.53 3.81 16.87
C LYS A 234 9.34 4.16 15.39
N ASN A 235 8.74 5.32 15.14
CA ASN A 235 8.62 5.92 13.82
C ASN A 235 8.02 4.94 12.80
N VAL A 236 6.93 4.29 13.19
CA VAL A 236 6.24 3.33 12.32
C VAL A 236 5.47 4.07 11.23
N LEU A 237 5.87 3.86 9.97
CA LEU A 237 5.30 4.55 8.82
C LEU A 237 4.84 3.58 7.75
N ALA A 238 3.62 3.76 7.25
CA ALA A 238 3.14 3.06 6.06
C ALA A 238 4.09 3.32 4.89
N LEU A 239 4.55 2.28 4.22
CA LEU A 239 5.10 2.42 2.87
C LEU A 239 3.99 2.17 1.86
N LYS A 240 4.15 2.67 0.63
CA LYS A 240 3.17 2.49 -0.45
C LYS A 240 2.71 1.03 -0.51
N LYS A 241 1.40 0.81 -0.65
CA LYS A 241 0.83 -0.51 -0.88
C LYS A 241 1.31 -1.00 -2.26
N GLY A 242 2.20 -1.99 -2.29
CA GLY A 242 2.55 -2.70 -3.52
C GLY A 242 1.40 -3.59 -3.98
N MET A 243 1.46 -4.08 -5.21
CA MET A 243 0.41 -4.95 -5.77
C MET A 243 0.38 -6.33 -5.10
N THR A 244 1.52 -6.79 -4.57
CA THR A 244 1.71 -8.12 -3.97
C THR A 244 1.98 -8.09 -2.47
N ASN A 245 2.45 -6.96 -1.92
CA ASN A 245 2.94 -6.86 -0.53
C ASN A 245 2.41 -5.62 0.19
N ARG A 246 2.17 -5.74 1.50
CA ARG A 246 1.95 -4.63 2.44
C ARG A 246 3.26 -4.36 3.18
N SER A 247 3.72 -3.13 3.15
CA SER A 247 5.02 -2.77 3.73
C SER A 247 4.89 -1.60 4.68
N PHE A 248 5.68 -1.60 5.74
CA PHE A 248 5.84 -0.45 6.62
C PHE A 248 7.29 -0.34 7.08
N MET A 249 7.72 0.90 7.30
CA MET A 249 9.00 1.21 7.89
C MET A 249 8.86 1.30 9.41
N PHE A 250 9.90 0.92 10.13
CA PHE A 250 10.00 1.14 11.57
C PHE A 250 11.47 1.39 11.94
N GLU A 251 11.70 2.01 13.10
CA GLU A 251 13.01 2.25 13.65
C GLU A 251 13.21 1.47 14.95
N CYS A 252 14.39 0.87 15.09
CA CYS A 252 14.86 0.31 16.35
C CYS A 252 16.40 0.30 16.36
N LYS A 253 17.02 0.34 17.55
CA LYS A 253 18.49 0.36 17.69
C LYS A 253 19.17 1.42 16.79
N ASP A 254 18.57 2.61 16.72
CA ASP A 254 19.03 3.77 15.93
C ASP A 254 19.19 3.51 14.41
N LYS A 255 18.44 2.55 13.86
CA LYS A 255 18.39 2.23 12.43
C LYS A 255 16.95 2.04 11.96
N SER A 256 16.71 2.32 10.68
CA SER A 256 15.43 2.13 10.03
C SER A 256 15.40 0.80 9.26
N TYR A 257 14.25 0.14 9.29
CA TYR A 257 14.02 -1.16 8.67
C TYR A 257 12.66 -1.17 7.97
N ILE A 258 12.50 -2.06 7.00
CA ILE A 258 11.24 -2.30 6.30
C ILE A 258 10.73 -3.68 6.70
N MET A 259 9.51 -3.74 7.22
CA MET A 259 8.76 -4.98 7.36
C MET A 259 7.82 -5.14 6.16
N ARG A 260 7.92 -6.27 5.47
CA ARG A 260 7.04 -6.68 4.38
C ARG A 260 6.17 -7.86 4.82
N ILE A 261 4.88 -7.72 4.56
CA ILE A 261 3.84 -8.70 4.85
C ILE A 261 3.21 -9.12 3.52
N PRO A 262 3.14 -10.41 3.21
CA PRO A 262 2.46 -10.88 2.01
C PRO A 262 1.02 -10.39 1.90
N GLY A 263 0.60 -10.08 0.67
CA GLY A 263 -0.78 -9.77 0.35
C GLY A 263 -1.66 -11.02 0.41
N GLU A 264 -2.93 -10.85 0.80
CA GLU A 264 -3.90 -11.93 0.81
C GLU A 264 -4.04 -12.57 -0.58
N GLY A 265 -3.98 -13.91 -0.64
CA GLY A 265 -4.14 -14.67 -1.88
C GLY A 265 -2.90 -14.74 -2.78
N THR A 266 -1.76 -14.17 -2.35
CA THR A 266 -0.49 -14.26 -3.12
C THR A 266 0.20 -15.61 -3.02
N ASP A 267 -0.20 -16.49 -2.09
CA ASP A 267 0.38 -17.84 -1.91
C ASP A 267 0.23 -18.74 -3.14
N LYS A 268 -0.72 -18.41 -4.03
CA LYS A 268 -0.92 -19.12 -5.31
C LYS A 268 -0.03 -18.59 -6.44
N LEU A 269 0.59 -17.44 -6.24
CA LEU A 269 1.35 -16.72 -7.27
C LEU A 269 2.84 -16.70 -6.96
N ILE A 270 3.22 -16.73 -5.68
CA ILE A 270 4.61 -16.58 -5.25
C ILE A 270 4.99 -17.72 -4.32
N ASN A 271 6.10 -18.38 -4.64
CA ASN A 271 6.68 -19.42 -3.80
C ASN A 271 7.67 -18.79 -2.78
N ARG A 272 7.28 -18.80 -1.51
CA ARG A 272 8.03 -18.17 -0.41
C ARG A 272 9.30 -18.92 -0.03
N GLU A 273 9.36 -20.24 -0.28
CA GLU A 273 10.57 -21.03 -0.09
C GLU A 273 11.62 -20.68 -1.14
N HIS A 274 11.20 -20.48 -2.39
CA HIS A 274 12.04 -20.03 -3.49
C HIS A 274 12.63 -18.64 -3.19
N GLU A 275 11.81 -17.67 -2.78
CA GLU A 275 12.29 -16.32 -2.41
C GLU A 275 13.33 -16.39 -1.28
N ALA A 276 13.08 -17.20 -0.25
CA ALA A 276 14.02 -17.38 0.85
C ALA A 276 15.33 -18.07 0.40
N GLU A 277 15.29 -18.97 -0.59
CA GLU A 277 16.49 -19.53 -1.19
C GLU A 277 17.30 -18.48 -1.94
N VAL A 278 16.66 -17.66 -2.77
CA VAL A 278 17.33 -16.59 -3.50
C VAL A 278 18.07 -15.65 -2.55
N TYR A 279 17.42 -15.21 -1.47
CA TYR A 279 18.08 -14.36 -0.49
C TYR A 279 19.28 -15.02 0.20
N ARG A 280 19.28 -16.35 0.37
CA ARG A 280 20.46 -17.09 0.87
C ARG A 280 21.58 -17.12 -0.16
N VAL A 281 21.25 -17.28 -1.44
CA VAL A 281 22.23 -17.33 -2.54
C VAL A 281 22.91 -15.98 -2.73
N ILE A 282 22.15 -14.88 -2.69
CA ILE A 282 22.69 -13.52 -2.84
C ILE A 282 23.23 -12.94 -1.52
N ALA A 283 23.21 -13.70 -0.42
CA ALA A 283 23.68 -13.22 0.87
C ALA A 283 25.19 -12.91 0.83
N GLY A 284 25.55 -11.69 1.23
CA GLY A 284 26.94 -11.22 1.18
C GLY A 284 27.34 -10.61 -0.18
N GLU A 285 26.53 -10.81 -1.22
CA GLU A 285 26.68 -10.09 -2.47
C GLU A 285 26.20 -8.65 -2.28
N SER A 286 26.95 -7.68 -2.80
CA SER A 286 26.58 -6.27 -2.72
C SER A 286 25.51 -5.92 -3.75
N ILE A 287 24.50 -6.76 -3.95
CA ILE A 287 23.50 -6.66 -5.03
C ILE A 287 22.14 -6.23 -4.48
N SER A 288 21.72 -6.73 -3.31
CA SER A 288 20.41 -6.45 -2.72
C SER A 288 20.45 -5.63 -1.44
N ASP A 289 19.27 -5.27 -0.93
CA ASP A 289 19.11 -4.73 0.41
C ASP A 289 19.51 -5.78 1.47
N GLU A 290 19.92 -5.32 2.64
CA GLU A 290 20.38 -6.23 3.69
C GLU A 290 19.17 -6.98 4.28
N LEU A 291 19.12 -8.29 4.07
CA LEU A 291 18.10 -9.14 4.66
C LEU A 291 18.40 -9.38 6.15
N ILE A 292 17.45 -9.01 7.01
CA ILE A 292 17.54 -9.24 8.45
C ILE A 292 16.76 -10.49 8.86
N TYR A 293 15.57 -10.69 8.28
CA TYR A 293 14.69 -11.81 8.57
C TYR A 293 13.87 -12.19 7.35
N ILE A 294 13.65 -13.49 7.14
CA ILE A 294 12.67 -14.02 6.18
C ILE A 294 12.00 -15.27 6.75
N SER A 295 10.69 -15.37 6.56
CA SER A 295 9.89 -16.55 6.89
C SER A 295 9.55 -17.31 5.60
N PRO A 296 10.15 -18.49 5.35
CA PRO A 296 9.84 -19.30 4.17
C PRO A 296 8.40 -19.81 4.17
N GLU A 297 7.80 -20.00 5.35
CA GLU A 297 6.43 -20.53 5.47
C GLU A 297 5.37 -19.44 5.32
N LYS A 298 5.60 -18.27 5.92
CA LYS A 298 4.60 -17.19 6.00
C LYS A 298 4.90 -15.99 5.12
N GLY A 299 6.08 -15.95 4.48
CA GLY A 299 6.51 -14.87 3.58
C GLY A 299 6.80 -13.52 4.25
N TYR A 300 6.76 -13.42 5.57
CA TYR A 300 7.19 -12.21 6.30
C TYR A 300 8.68 -11.94 6.05
N LYS A 301 9.03 -10.67 5.83
CA LYS A 301 10.42 -10.28 5.55
C LYS A 301 10.77 -8.95 6.21
N ILE A 302 11.96 -8.88 6.83
CA ILE A 302 12.54 -7.63 7.34
C ILE A 302 13.84 -7.35 6.61
N THR A 303 13.96 -6.15 6.03
CA THR A 303 15.19 -5.67 5.39
C THR A 303 15.64 -4.34 5.95
N SER A 304 16.92 -4.00 5.79
CA SER A 304 17.44 -2.66 6.11
C SER A 304 16.80 -1.59 5.22
N PHE A 305 16.43 -0.46 5.79
CA PHE A 305 16.08 0.72 4.99
C PHE A 305 17.35 1.44 4.53
N ILE A 306 17.40 1.81 3.24
CA ILE A 306 18.54 2.56 2.66
C ILE A 306 18.17 4.04 2.63
N ASP A 307 18.71 4.81 3.57
CA ASP A 307 18.44 6.24 3.67
C ASP A 307 18.95 7.02 2.45
N GLY A 308 18.17 7.99 1.99
CA GLY A 308 18.49 8.81 0.82
C GLY A 308 18.43 8.08 -0.53
N ALA A 309 17.99 6.81 -0.56
CA ALA A 309 17.81 6.09 -1.82
C ALA A 309 16.61 6.60 -2.62
N ARG A 310 16.75 6.59 -3.94
CA ARG A 310 15.68 6.84 -4.90
C ARG A 310 15.59 5.71 -5.90
N ASN A 311 14.43 5.52 -6.51
CA ASN A 311 14.26 4.59 -7.62
C ASN A 311 14.98 5.09 -8.88
N CYS A 312 15.26 4.18 -9.82
CA CYS A 312 15.74 4.52 -11.16
C CYS A 312 14.70 5.34 -11.91
N ASP A 313 15.10 6.48 -12.48
CA ASP A 313 14.27 7.19 -13.46
C ASP A 313 14.50 6.56 -14.84
N SER A 314 13.52 5.82 -15.35
CA SER A 314 13.60 5.17 -16.66
C SER A 314 13.70 6.17 -17.82
N ASN A 315 13.42 7.45 -17.63
CA ASN A 315 13.63 8.47 -18.67
C ASN A 315 15.05 9.07 -18.62
N ASN A 316 15.82 8.79 -17.57
CA ASN A 316 17.19 9.26 -17.41
C ASN A 316 18.19 8.21 -17.92
N LYS A 317 18.81 8.48 -19.06
CA LYS A 317 19.81 7.59 -19.68
C LYS A 317 20.98 7.23 -18.76
N SER A 318 21.39 8.14 -17.86
CA SER A 318 22.47 7.87 -16.91
C SER A 318 22.05 6.85 -15.85
N ASP A 319 20.82 6.96 -15.34
CA ASP A 319 20.27 6.01 -14.37
C ASP A 319 20.14 4.63 -14.99
N VAL A 320 19.57 4.56 -16.21
CA VAL A 320 19.41 3.31 -16.96
C VAL A 320 20.78 2.63 -17.17
N SER A 321 21.81 3.40 -17.57
CA SER A 321 23.15 2.85 -17.76
C SER A 321 23.76 2.33 -16.46
N LEU A 322 23.58 3.05 -15.34
CA LEU A 322 24.02 2.59 -14.01
C LEU A 322 23.31 1.29 -13.60
N CYS A 323 22.00 1.19 -13.84
CA CYS A 323 21.21 0.02 -13.51
C CYS A 323 21.56 -1.19 -14.40
N MET A 324 21.73 -1.00 -15.71
CA MET A 324 22.13 -2.08 -16.62
C MET A 324 23.53 -2.60 -16.30
N LYS A 325 24.48 -1.71 -15.97
CA LYS A 325 25.79 -2.13 -15.48
C LYS A 325 25.71 -2.95 -14.20
N LYS A 326 24.84 -2.56 -13.27
CA LYS A 326 24.61 -3.31 -12.03
C LYS A 326 24.00 -4.68 -12.30
N LEU A 327 22.98 -4.73 -13.16
CA LEU A 327 22.27 -5.94 -13.56
C LEU A 327 23.22 -6.92 -14.26
N ARG A 328 24.05 -6.43 -15.18
CA ARG A 328 25.09 -7.22 -15.83
C ARG A 328 26.08 -7.81 -14.84
N GLY A 329 26.61 -6.98 -13.93
CA GLY A 329 27.54 -7.47 -12.90
C GLY A 329 26.91 -8.53 -11.99
N PHE A 330 25.59 -8.47 -11.77
CA PHE A 330 24.85 -9.55 -11.12
C PHE A 330 24.79 -10.81 -11.99
N HIS A 331 24.43 -10.74 -13.26
CA HIS A 331 24.40 -11.93 -14.14
C HIS A 331 25.79 -12.57 -14.31
N GLU A 332 26.85 -11.77 -14.37
CA GLU A 332 28.25 -12.21 -14.44
C GLU A 332 28.77 -12.86 -13.14
N SER A 333 28.04 -12.72 -12.02
CA SER A 333 28.34 -13.48 -10.79
C SER A 333 27.95 -14.96 -10.90
N GLU A 334 27.17 -15.32 -11.93
CA GLU A 334 26.79 -16.69 -12.29
C GLU A 334 26.21 -17.50 -11.11
N LEU A 335 25.49 -16.83 -10.22
CA LEU A 335 24.83 -17.44 -9.07
C LEU A 335 23.78 -18.47 -9.53
N ILE A 336 23.55 -19.48 -8.69
CA ILE A 336 22.68 -20.62 -8.98
C ILE A 336 21.71 -20.85 -7.82
N THR A 337 20.45 -21.13 -8.14
CA THR A 337 19.39 -21.55 -7.19
C THR A 337 18.76 -22.86 -7.67
N SER A 338 17.96 -23.52 -6.83
CA SER A 338 17.36 -24.82 -7.13
C SER A 338 16.18 -24.80 -8.12
N HIS A 339 15.57 -23.64 -8.33
CA HIS A 339 14.37 -23.47 -9.17
C HIS A 339 14.62 -22.62 -10.42
N GLU A 340 13.82 -22.87 -11.45
CA GLU A 340 13.84 -22.16 -12.74
C GLU A 340 12.51 -21.41 -12.94
N PHE A 341 12.57 -20.26 -13.58
CA PHE A 341 11.38 -19.50 -13.96
C PHE A 341 10.88 -19.96 -15.34
N ASP A 342 9.74 -20.64 -15.43
CA ASP A 342 9.19 -21.08 -16.73
C ASP A 342 8.29 -20.00 -17.36
N LEU A 343 8.89 -19.13 -18.17
CA LEU A 343 8.19 -18.04 -18.86
C LEU A 343 6.97 -18.52 -19.67
N PHE A 344 7.07 -19.66 -20.36
CA PHE A 344 5.95 -20.16 -21.18
C PHE A 344 4.90 -20.88 -20.33
N GLY A 345 5.33 -21.59 -19.28
CA GLY A 345 4.43 -22.17 -18.29
C GLY A 345 3.61 -21.11 -17.56
N GLU A 346 4.20 -19.95 -17.24
CA GLU A 346 3.49 -18.83 -16.64
C GLU A 346 2.43 -18.23 -17.59
N ILE A 347 2.71 -18.16 -18.90
CA ILE A 347 1.71 -17.73 -19.90
C ILE A 347 0.48 -18.66 -19.85
N GLU A 348 0.72 -19.97 -19.86
CA GLU A 348 -0.33 -20.99 -19.77
C GLU A 348 -1.08 -20.91 -18.44
N PHE A 349 -0.38 -20.67 -17.34
CA PHE A 349 -0.96 -20.51 -16.02
C PHE A 349 -1.94 -19.33 -15.97
N TYR A 350 -1.51 -18.11 -16.33
CA TYR A 350 -2.39 -16.95 -16.31
C TYR A 350 -3.54 -17.05 -17.31
N GLU A 351 -3.32 -17.68 -18.45
CA GLU A 351 -4.38 -17.99 -19.39
C GLU A 351 -5.43 -18.93 -18.79
N SER A 352 -5.00 -19.97 -18.05
CA SER A 352 -5.91 -20.91 -17.39
C SER A 352 -6.79 -20.22 -16.33
N LEU A 353 -6.29 -19.15 -15.70
CA LEU A 353 -7.06 -18.37 -14.72
C LEU A 353 -8.23 -17.61 -15.34
N ARG A 354 -8.23 -17.37 -16.66
CA ARG A 354 -9.38 -16.76 -17.36
C ARG A 354 -10.55 -17.75 -17.53
N GLY A 355 -10.33 -19.05 -17.34
CA GLY A 355 -11.33 -20.09 -17.48
C GLY A 355 -11.91 -20.15 -18.89
N ASN A 356 -13.25 -20.09 -19.01
CA ASN A 356 -13.95 -20.18 -20.30
C ASN A 356 -14.18 -18.82 -20.98
N ARG A 357 -13.63 -17.72 -20.45
CA ARG A 357 -13.79 -16.40 -21.05
C ARG A 357 -12.82 -16.23 -22.20
N GLU A 358 -13.32 -15.68 -23.30
CA GLU A 358 -12.46 -15.24 -24.40
C GLU A 358 -11.61 -14.05 -23.97
N SER A 359 -10.45 -13.88 -24.60
CA SER A 359 -9.61 -12.70 -24.38
C SER A 359 -10.34 -11.44 -24.85
N ILE A 360 -10.07 -10.31 -24.20
CA ILE A 360 -10.55 -9.00 -24.63
C ILE A 360 -9.96 -8.58 -25.99
N TYR A 361 -8.87 -9.22 -26.43
CA TYR A 361 -8.22 -8.94 -27.70
C TYR A 361 -8.71 -9.88 -28.79
N GLU A 362 -9.35 -9.34 -29.83
CA GLU A 362 -9.94 -10.14 -30.93
C GLU A 362 -8.90 -10.98 -31.68
N ASP A 363 -7.66 -10.48 -31.81
CA ASP A 363 -6.56 -11.14 -32.51
C ASP A 363 -5.67 -12.01 -31.59
N TYR A 364 -6.08 -12.24 -30.33
CA TYR A 364 -5.29 -12.94 -29.31
C TYR A 364 -4.69 -14.25 -29.80
N GLN A 365 -5.50 -15.13 -30.38
CA GLN A 365 -5.04 -16.45 -30.80
C GLN A 365 -3.97 -16.37 -31.90
N SER A 366 -4.07 -15.38 -32.78
CA SER A 366 -3.08 -15.14 -33.84
C SER A 366 -1.76 -14.63 -33.26
N VAL A 367 -1.83 -13.66 -32.35
CA VAL A 367 -0.65 -13.12 -31.64
C VAL A 367 0.02 -14.21 -30.80
N LYS A 368 -0.75 -14.95 -30.00
CA LYS A 368 -0.25 -16.08 -29.20
C LYS A 368 0.47 -17.11 -30.06
N ASN A 369 -0.13 -17.56 -31.16
CA ASN A 369 0.49 -18.55 -32.04
C ASN A 369 1.83 -18.06 -32.59
N ARG A 370 1.93 -16.77 -32.95
CA ARG A 370 3.19 -16.16 -33.40
C ARG A 370 4.22 -16.04 -32.29
N VAL A 371 3.82 -15.65 -31.08
CA VAL A 371 4.74 -15.61 -29.92
C VAL A 371 5.27 -17.01 -29.61
N LEU A 372 4.42 -18.05 -29.68
CA LEU A 372 4.84 -19.43 -29.43
C LEU A 372 5.85 -19.96 -30.44
N THR A 373 5.87 -19.47 -31.68
CA THR A 373 6.89 -19.88 -32.67
C THR A 373 8.28 -19.34 -32.32
N LEU A 374 8.36 -18.24 -31.56
CA LEU A 374 9.64 -17.64 -31.11
C LEU A 374 10.36 -18.51 -30.07
N LYS A 375 9.65 -19.42 -29.40
CA LYS A 375 10.20 -20.30 -28.34
C LYS A 375 11.44 -21.05 -28.79
N SER A 376 11.40 -21.64 -29.99
CA SER A 376 12.52 -22.40 -30.55
C SER A 376 13.74 -21.51 -30.78
N TYR A 377 13.53 -20.31 -31.32
CA TYR A 377 14.60 -19.35 -31.52
C TYR A 377 15.21 -18.90 -30.20
N ILE A 378 14.39 -18.56 -29.21
CA ILE A 378 14.87 -18.22 -27.86
C ILE A 378 15.77 -19.35 -27.33
N GLN A 379 15.25 -20.59 -27.28
CA GLN A 379 15.94 -21.74 -26.71
C GLN A 379 17.28 -22.06 -27.39
N LEU A 380 17.36 -21.94 -28.72
CA LEU A 380 18.60 -22.18 -29.48
C LEU A 380 19.68 -21.12 -29.22
N ASN A 381 19.29 -19.95 -28.73
CA ASN A 381 20.17 -18.80 -28.53
C ASN A 381 20.43 -18.50 -27.04
N ILE A 382 20.00 -19.38 -26.12
CA ILE A 382 20.40 -19.30 -24.70
C ILE A 382 21.85 -19.76 -24.58
N GLU A 383 22.74 -18.87 -24.17
CA GLU A 383 24.15 -19.20 -23.96
C GLU A 383 24.39 -19.84 -22.60
N LYS A 384 23.78 -19.26 -21.56
CA LYS A 384 23.84 -19.75 -20.18
C LYS A 384 22.60 -19.35 -19.42
N LYS A 385 22.17 -20.21 -18.50
CA LYS A 385 21.19 -19.85 -17.47
C LYS A 385 21.89 -19.57 -16.16
N VAL A 386 21.54 -18.46 -15.54
CA VAL A 386 22.02 -18.00 -14.22
C VAL A 386 20.82 -17.55 -13.40
N LEU A 387 21.01 -17.28 -12.11
CA LEU A 387 19.99 -16.62 -11.32
C LEU A 387 19.68 -15.25 -11.96
N CYS A 388 18.42 -15.04 -12.33
CA CYS A 388 17.89 -13.79 -12.86
C CYS A 388 16.89 -13.21 -11.86
N HIS A 389 16.69 -11.90 -11.88
CA HIS A 389 15.74 -11.22 -11.02
C HIS A 389 14.29 -11.48 -11.45
N ILE A 390 14.07 -11.67 -12.75
CA ILE A 390 12.78 -11.84 -13.43
C ILE A 390 11.89 -10.60 -13.37
N ASP A 391 11.89 -9.83 -12.29
CA ASP A 391 11.13 -8.57 -12.17
C ASP A 391 12.06 -7.34 -12.15
N ALA A 392 13.02 -7.27 -13.08
CA ALA A 392 14.03 -6.20 -13.13
C ALA A 392 13.46 -4.86 -13.64
N ASN A 393 12.36 -4.39 -13.05
CA ASN A 393 11.75 -3.10 -13.40
C ASN A 393 12.48 -1.91 -12.74
N PRO A 394 12.33 -0.67 -13.24
CA PRO A 394 13.02 0.51 -12.70
C PRO A 394 12.76 0.80 -11.22
N ASP A 395 11.55 0.49 -10.73
CA ASP A 395 11.18 0.71 -9.34
C ASP A 395 11.95 -0.21 -8.39
N ASN A 396 12.44 -1.37 -8.88
CA ASN A 396 13.24 -2.29 -8.10
C ASN A 396 14.73 -1.91 -8.04
N PHE A 397 15.19 -0.90 -8.78
CA PHE A 397 16.55 -0.37 -8.67
C PHE A 397 16.62 0.83 -7.73
N LEU A 398 17.35 0.70 -6.63
CA LEU A 398 17.64 1.76 -5.69
C LEU A 398 19.02 2.36 -5.95
N ILE A 399 19.04 3.67 -6.22
CA ILE A 399 20.25 4.48 -6.44
C ILE A 399 20.46 5.40 -5.24
N PHE A 400 21.66 5.39 -4.66
CA PHE A 400 22.02 6.22 -3.50
C PHE A 400 23.51 6.52 -3.47
N GLU A 401 23.89 7.51 -2.66
CA GLU A 401 25.29 7.87 -2.45
C GLU A 401 25.84 7.21 -1.18
N LYS A 402 26.98 6.52 -1.28
CA LYS A 402 27.70 5.94 -0.15
C LYS A 402 29.18 6.26 -0.29
N ASN A 403 29.75 6.92 0.72
CA ASN A 403 31.18 7.32 0.72
C ASN A 403 31.59 8.14 -0.52
N ASN A 404 30.73 9.06 -0.99
CA ASN A 404 30.89 9.85 -2.22
C ASN A 404 30.97 9.02 -3.51
N GLN A 405 30.36 7.83 -3.51
CA GLN A 405 30.21 6.98 -4.69
C GLN A 405 28.74 6.62 -4.87
N THR A 406 28.26 6.71 -6.11
CA THR A 406 26.93 6.24 -6.48
C THR A 406 26.90 4.72 -6.43
N GLU A 407 26.00 4.18 -5.61
CA GLU A 407 25.73 2.76 -5.46
C GLU A 407 24.36 2.42 -6.03
N VAL A 408 24.23 1.21 -6.54
CA VAL A 408 22.96 0.65 -7.01
C VAL A 408 22.69 -0.66 -6.26
N ARG A 409 21.44 -0.85 -5.84
CA ARG A 409 20.92 -2.08 -5.25
C ARG A 409 19.62 -2.49 -5.95
N LEU A 410 19.42 -3.79 -6.08
CA LEU A 410 18.24 -4.40 -6.68
C LEU A 410 17.42 -5.07 -5.55
N ILE A 411 16.15 -4.73 -5.47
CA ILE A 411 15.23 -5.19 -4.43
C ILE A 411 14.09 -6.00 -5.03
N ASP A 412 13.36 -6.73 -4.18
CA ASP A 412 12.14 -7.47 -4.55
C ASP A 412 12.35 -8.74 -5.39
N TRP A 413 13.08 -9.69 -4.81
CA TRP A 413 13.48 -10.95 -5.43
C TRP A 413 12.39 -12.05 -5.45
N GLU A 414 11.11 -11.69 -5.38
CA GLU A 414 10.02 -12.66 -5.18
C GLU A 414 9.75 -13.56 -6.41
N TYR A 415 10.11 -13.11 -7.61
CA TYR A 415 10.00 -13.87 -8.87
C TYR A 415 11.32 -14.48 -9.34
N ALA A 416 12.43 -14.17 -8.67
CA ALA A 416 13.76 -14.54 -9.12
C ALA A 416 13.94 -16.06 -9.24
N GLY A 417 14.70 -16.50 -10.23
CA GLY A 417 14.93 -17.91 -10.53
C GLY A 417 15.96 -18.10 -11.63
N MET A 418 16.38 -19.36 -11.86
CA MET A 418 17.30 -19.66 -12.96
C MET A 418 16.65 -19.31 -14.31
N GLN A 419 17.30 -18.48 -15.12
CA GLN A 419 16.85 -18.16 -16.48
C GLN A 419 18.00 -17.59 -17.34
N ASP A 420 17.72 -17.33 -18.62
CA ASP A 420 18.55 -16.53 -19.52
C ASP A 420 18.59 -15.05 -19.06
N PRO A 421 19.78 -14.45 -18.81
CA PRO A 421 19.97 -13.04 -18.43
C PRO A 421 19.22 -12.03 -19.29
N ASP A 422 19.06 -12.34 -20.58
CA ASP A 422 18.47 -11.45 -21.55
C ASP A 422 16.97 -11.19 -21.31
N LEU A 423 16.31 -12.06 -20.54
CA LEU A 423 14.94 -11.84 -20.10
C LEU A 423 14.82 -10.62 -19.17
N ASP A 424 15.76 -10.40 -18.25
CA ASP A 424 15.68 -9.25 -17.32
C ASP A 424 15.79 -7.91 -18.06
N ILE A 425 16.54 -7.86 -19.16
CA ILE A 425 16.63 -6.68 -20.04
C ILE A 425 15.25 -6.42 -20.69
N ALA A 426 14.61 -7.46 -21.21
CA ALA A 426 13.27 -7.36 -21.78
C ALA A 426 12.23 -6.94 -20.72
N MET A 427 12.34 -7.44 -19.49
CA MET A 427 11.47 -7.07 -18.38
C MET A 427 11.62 -5.58 -18.04
N PHE A 428 12.85 -5.07 -17.89
CA PHE A 428 13.07 -3.64 -17.67
C PHE A 428 12.40 -2.78 -18.77
N ALA A 429 12.54 -3.18 -20.03
CA ALA A 429 11.97 -2.48 -21.18
C ALA A 429 10.44 -2.37 -21.12
N ILE A 430 9.74 -3.49 -20.91
CA ILE A 430 8.27 -3.51 -20.94
C ILE A 430 7.64 -2.79 -19.74
N TYR A 431 8.28 -2.82 -18.57
CA TYR A 431 7.81 -2.06 -17.40
C TYR A 431 8.06 -0.56 -17.58
N SER A 432 9.10 -0.19 -18.31
CA SER A 432 9.40 1.21 -18.63
C SER A 432 8.57 1.78 -19.77
N GLN A 433 7.71 0.98 -20.41
CA GLN A 433 6.91 1.35 -21.58
C GLN A 433 7.77 1.93 -22.73
N TYR A 434 8.97 1.37 -22.90
CA TYR A 434 9.90 1.82 -23.93
C TYR A 434 9.43 1.50 -25.35
N ASN A 435 9.66 2.45 -26.26
CA ASN A 435 9.62 2.18 -27.69
C ASN A 435 10.89 1.46 -28.16
N ARG A 436 10.92 1.06 -29.43
CA ARG A 436 12.06 0.33 -30.02
C ARG A 436 13.42 1.03 -29.85
N GLU A 437 13.50 2.34 -30.10
CA GLU A 437 14.78 3.09 -29.95
C GLU A 437 15.28 3.10 -28.50
N GLN A 438 14.35 3.19 -27.54
CA GLN A 438 14.69 3.13 -26.12
C GLN A 438 15.11 1.71 -25.70
N ILE A 439 14.47 0.67 -26.24
CA ILE A 439 14.88 -0.72 -26.04
C ILE A 439 16.28 -0.95 -26.62
N ASP A 440 16.58 -0.41 -27.80
CA ASP A 440 17.90 -0.53 -28.39
C ASP A 440 18.98 0.12 -27.52
N PHE A 441 18.70 1.32 -27.01
CA PHE A 441 19.57 1.98 -26.04
C PHE A 441 19.76 1.16 -24.76
N LEU A 442 18.70 0.54 -24.24
CA LEU A 442 18.76 -0.30 -23.04
C LEU A 442 19.66 -1.53 -23.25
N ILE A 443 19.52 -2.20 -24.41
CA ILE A 443 20.37 -3.32 -24.81
C ILE A 443 21.83 -2.87 -24.91
N ASP A 444 22.10 -1.72 -25.54
CA ASP A 444 23.46 -1.18 -25.65
C ASP A 444 24.05 -0.76 -24.30
N ALA A 445 23.22 -0.31 -23.36
CA ALA A 445 23.64 0.03 -22.01
C ALA A 445 24.02 -1.21 -21.18
N TYR A 446 23.47 -2.38 -21.52
CA TYR A 446 23.87 -3.67 -20.92
C TYR A 446 25.13 -4.24 -21.61
N PHE A 447 25.13 -4.29 -22.95
CA PHE A 447 26.24 -4.78 -23.77
C PHE A 447 27.18 -3.64 -24.21
N GLU A 448 28.00 -3.11 -23.28
CA GLU A 448 28.92 -1.99 -23.54
C GLU A 448 29.91 -2.26 -24.70
N GLU A 449 30.21 -3.53 -24.99
CA GLU A 449 31.07 -4.01 -26.08
C GLU A 449 30.36 -4.14 -27.45
N GLY A 450 29.05 -3.95 -27.47
CA GLY A 450 28.18 -4.18 -28.63
C GLY A 450 27.42 -5.51 -28.54
N CYS A 451 26.15 -5.47 -28.94
CA CYS A 451 25.27 -6.64 -28.96
C CYS A 451 25.17 -7.24 -30.37
N GLU A 452 25.40 -8.55 -30.50
CA GLU A 452 25.17 -9.28 -31.74
C GLU A 452 23.69 -9.21 -32.15
N GLU A 453 23.42 -9.09 -33.45
CA GLU A 453 22.04 -8.97 -33.96
C GLU A 453 21.15 -10.15 -33.53
N ARG A 454 21.73 -11.36 -33.50
CA ARG A 454 21.06 -12.59 -33.02
C ARG A 454 20.61 -12.46 -31.56
N ILE A 455 21.44 -11.86 -30.70
CA ILE A 455 21.11 -11.66 -29.28
C ILE A 455 20.09 -10.53 -29.13
N ARG A 456 20.23 -9.44 -29.89
CA ARG A 456 19.23 -8.36 -29.92
C ARG A 456 17.85 -8.88 -30.32
N MET A 457 17.77 -9.72 -31.35
CA MET A 457 16.51 -10.34 -31.78
C MET A 457 15.97 -11.33 -30.74
N LYS A 458 16.83 -12.01 -29.98
CA LYS A 458 16.39 -12.84 -28.84
C LYS A 458 15.76 -11.98 -27.74
N ILE A 459 16.35 -10.83 -27.41
CA ILE A 459 15.77 -9.89 -26.43
C ILE A 459 14.42 -9.36 -26.92
N TYR A 460 14.30 -9.02 -28.21
CA TYR A 460 13.02 -8.65 -28.81
C TYR A 460 11.98 -9.79 -28.73
N ALA A 461 12.42 -11.05 -28.89
CA ALA A 461 11.54 -12.20 -28.71
C ALA A 461 11.07 -12.33 -27.25
N TYR A 462 11.94 -12.03 -26.27
CA TYR A 462 11.54 -11.93 -24.87
C TYR A 462 10.59 -10.76 -24.61
N VAL A 463 10.78 -9.58 -25.21
CA VAL A 463 9.84 -8.44 -25.13
C VAL A 463 8.45 -8.87 -25.59
N ALA A 464 8.36 -9.58 -26.73
CA ALA A 464 7.09 -10.10 -27.22
C ALA A 464 6.47 -11.15 -26.27
N THR A 465 7.29 -12.09 -25.78
CA THR A 465 6.83 -13.20 -24.95
C THR A 465 6.38 -12.72 -23.56
N ALA A 466 7.16 -11.85 -22.92
CA ALA A 466 6.81 -11.23 -21.65
C ALA A 466 5.62 -10.28 -21.78
N GLY A 467 5.52 -9.52 -22.89
CA GLY A 467 4.32 -8.73 -23.19
C GLY A 467 3.05 -9.60 -23.22
N LEU A 468 3.11 -10.79 -23.82
CA LEU A 468 1.98 -11.72 -23.81
C LEU A 468 1.66 -12.22 -22.39
N LEU A 469 2.67 -12.60 -21.61
CA LEU A 469 2.52 -13.00 -20.21
C LEU A 469 1.78 -11.93 -19.39
N TRP A 470 2.26 -10.70 -19.41
CA TRP A 470 1.69 -9.64 -18.56
C TRP A 470 0.36 -9.12 -19.10
N SER A 471 0.08 -9.27 -20.39
CA SER A 471 -1.27 -9.04 -20.93
C SER A 471 -2.28 -10.06 -20.36
N ASN A 472 -1.92 -11.35 -20.26
CA ASN A 472 -2.75 -12.37 -19.61
C ASN A 472 -2.96 -12.07 -18.11
N TRP A 473 -1.90 -11.65 -17.41
CA TRP A 473 -1.99 -11.24 -16.01
C TRP A 473 -2.94 -10.04 -15.82
N CYS A 474 -2.87 -9.04 -16.71
CA CYS A 474 -3.78 -7.89 -16.67
C CYS A 474 -5.24 -8.30 -16.85
N GLU A 475 -5.53 -9.20 -17.80
CA GLU A 475 -6.88 -9.72 -18.00
C GLU A 475 -7.39 -10.47 -16.75
N TYR A 476 -6.54 -11.27 -16.11
CA TYR A 476 -6.90 -11.94 -14.85
C TYR A 476 -7.23 -10.92 -13.74
N LYS A 477 -6.41 -9.88 -13.57
CA LYS A 477 -6.65 -8.85 -12.56
C LYS A 477 -7.90 -8.01 -12.85
N GLN A 478 -8.21 -7.75 -14.12
CA GLN A 478 -9.45 -7.07 -14.51
C GLN A 478 -10.68 -7.88 -14.08
N GLN A 479 -10.62 -9.22 -14.10
CA GLN A 479 -11.70 -10.07 -13.58
C GLN A 479 -11.91 -9.93 -12.07
N LEU A 480 -10.88 -9.51 -11.34
CA LEU A 480 -10.95 -9.19 -9.90
C LEU A 480 -11.36 -7.72 -9.64
N GLY A 481 -11.70 -6.97 -10.68
CA GLY A 481 -12.10 -5.55 -10.58
C GLY A 481 -10.93 -4.57 -10.51
N VAL A 482 -9.72 -4.98 -10.91
CA VAL A 482 -8.52 -4.12 -10.92
C VAL A 482 -8.12 -3.82 -12.37
N GLU A 483 -8.09 -2.54 -12.75
CA GLU A 483 -7.73 -2.12 -14.11
C GLU A 483 -6.39 -1.38 -14.14
N PHE A 484 -5.61 -1.63 -15.20
CA PHE A 484 -4.27 -1.05 -15.40
C PHE A 484 -4.17 -0.09 -16.60
N GLY A 485 -5.29 0.20 -17.26
CA GLY A 485 -5.37 1.18 -18.35
C GLY A 485 -4.31 0.98 -19.43
N ASP A 486 -3.51 2.02 -19.68
CA ASP A 486 -2.46 2.03 -20.70
C ASP A 486 -1.42 0.92 -20.52
N TYR A 487 -1.09 0.53 -19.29
CA TYR A 487 -0.11 -0.55 -19.07
C TYR A 487 -0.56 -1.86 -19.73
N ALA A 488 -1.82 -2.28 -19.52
CA ALA A 488 -2.35 -3.50 -20.13
C ALA A 488 -2.32 -3.43 -21.67
N ARG A 489 -2.62 -2.26 -22.23
CA ARG A 489 -2.55 -2.01 -23.68
C ARG A 489 -1.11 -2.19 -24.19
N TYR A 490 -0.12 -1.56 -23.55
CA TYR A 490 1.29 -1.68 -23.95
C TYR A 490 1.79 -3.12 -23.94
N GLN A 491 1.45 -3.91 -22.91
CA GLN A 491 1.89 -5.31 -22.81
C GLN A 491 1.43 -6.14 -24.03
N TYR A 492 0.17 -5.99 -24.43
CA TYR A 492 -0.34 -6.70 -25.60
C TYR A 492 0.25 -6.17 -26.92
N GLU A 493 0.46 -4.86 -27.04
CA GLU A 493 1.14 -4.27 -28.21
C GLU A 493 2.58 -4.75 -28.35
N TYR A 494 3.33 -4.93 -27.24
CA TYR A 494 4.66 -5.55 -27.28
C TYR A 494 4.61 -6.96 -27.86
N ALA A 495 3.68 -7.78 -27.41
CA ALA A 495 3.47 -9.12 -27.94
C ALA A 495 3.22 -9.10 -29.45
N LYS A 496 2.45 -8.13 -29.93
CA LYS A 496 2.07 -7.99 -31.33
C LYS A 496 3.19 -7.46 -32.21
N GLU A 497 3.79 -6.32 -31.84
CA GLU A 497 4.80 -5.63 -32.64
C GLU A 497 6.11 -6.44 -32.70
N PHE A 498 6.63 -6.84 -31.54
CA PHE A 498 7.94 -7.49 -31.49
C PHE A 498 7.89 -8.93 -32.02
N SER A 499 6.76 -9.63 -31.90
CA SER A 499 6.63 -10.95 -32.55
C SER A 499 6.64 -10.85 -34.07
N VAL A 500 6.12 -9.77 -34.66
CA VAL A 500 6.22 -9.51 -36.11
C VAL A 500 7.67 -9.23 -36.50
N ILE A 501 8.35 -8.31 -35.80
CA ILE A 501 9.75 -7.95 -36.10
C ILE A 501 10.65 -9.19 -36.08
N VAL A 502 10.54 -10.02 -35.04
CA VAL A 502 11.38 -11.22 -34.94
C VAL A 502 10.98 -12.25 -36.01
N SER A 503 9.69 -12.43 -36.30
CA SER A 503 9.27 -13.36 -37.36
C SER A 503 9.79 -12.95 -38.74
N GLU A 504 9.77 -11.65 -39.06
CA GLU A 504 10.33 -11.12 -40.30
C GLU A 504 11.83 -11.37 -40.36
N TYR A 505 12.56 -11.11 -39.27
CA TYR A 505 13.99 -11.43 -39.18
C TYR A 505 14.26 -12.93 -39.46
N LEU A 506 13.50 -13.84 -38.84
CA LEU A 506 13.68 -15.29 -39.03
C LEU A 506 13.40 -15.73 -40.47
N SER A 507 12.42 -15.11 -41.14
CA SER A 507 12.10 -15.44 -42.54
C SER A 507 13.24 -15.14 -43.52
N THR A 508 14.13 -14.18 -43.19
CA THR A 508 15.25 -13.85 -44.07
C THR A 508 16.30 -14.97 -44.16
N PHE A 509 16.37 -15.86 -43.16
CA PHE A 509 17.29 -17.01 -43.14
C PHE A 509 16.66 -18.28 -43.74
N GLU A 510 15.33 -18.41 -43.73
CA GLU A 510 14.63 -19.54 -44.38
C GLU A 510 14.65 -19.45 -45.91
N ASP A 511 14.76 -18.23 -46.46
CA ASP A 511 14.88 -17.98 -47.90
C ASP A 511 16.32 -18.14 -48.43
N GLU A 512 17.35 -18.14 -47.57
CA GLU A 512 18.76 -18.35 -47.96
C GLU A 512 19.18 -19.83 -48.03
N ASP A 513 18.42 -20.72 -47.37
CA ASP A 513 18.66 -22.18 -47.35
C ASP A 513 17.82 -22.96 -48.41
N ASN A 514 17.05 -22.26 -49.24
CA ASN A 514 16.32 -22.80 -50.42
C ASN A 514 16.93 -22.32 -51.74
#